data_AF-A0A2J8PXF3-F1
#
_entry.id   AF-A0A2J8PXF3-F1
#
_cell.length_a   1.000
_cell.length_b   1.000
_cell.length_c   1.000
_cell.angle_alpha   90.00
_cell.angle_beta   90.00
_cell.angle_gamma   90.00
#
_symmetry.space_group_name_H-M   'P 1'
#
loop_
_entity.id
_entity.type
_entity.pdbx_description
1 polymer ?
#
loop_
_entity_poly.entity_id
_entity_poly.type
_entity_poly.pdbx_seq_one_letter_code
_entity_poly.pdbx_strand_id
1 'polypeptide(L)'
;MFHGIPATPGIGAPGNKPELYEEVKLYKNAREREKYDNMAELFAVVKTMQALEKAYIKDCVSPSEYTAACSRLLVQYKAAFRQVQGSEISSIDEFCRKFRLDCPLAMERIKEDRPITIKDDKGNLNRCIADVVSLFITVMDKLRLEIRAMDEIQPDLRELMETMHRMSHLPPDFEGRQTVSQWWVSLPARQSPHSAPETLPARQSPHSAPEALPARRSPRSGAPAVPLRPSQPGGAPAVPLRPSQPGGAPAAADPERHVGVR
;
A
#
# COMPACT_ATOMS: atom_id res chain seq x y z
N MET A 1 67.34 60.60 1.32
CA MET A 1 67.77 59.37 2.01
C MET A 1 66.54 58.50 2.25
N PHE A 2 66.28 57.57 1.32
CA PHE A 2 65.19 56.59 1.46
C PHE A 2 65.75 55.39 2.25
N HIS A 3 65.15 55.10 3.41
CA HIS A 3 65.48 53.92 4.20
C HIS A 3 64.73 52.71 3.63
N GLY A 4 65.49 51.72 3.17
CA GLY A 4 64.94 50.45 2.68
C GLY A 4 64.31 49.64 3.80
N ILE A 5 63.13 49.09 3.52
CA ILE A 5 62.40 48.15 4.39
C ILE A 5 63.20 46.84 4.43
N PRO A 6 63.48 46.26 5.62
CA PRO A 6 64.17 44.98 5.71
C PRO A 6 63.28 43.86 5.17
N ALA A 7 63.85 43.03 4.30
CA ALA A 7 63.19 41.84 3.77
C ALA A 7 62.91 40.85 4.92
N THR A 8 61.63 40.56 5.14
CA THR A 8 61.17 39.52 6.07
C THR A 8 61.64 38.14 5.56
N PRO A 9 62.43 37.38 6.34
CA PRO A 9 62.80 36.03 5.96
C PRO A 9 61.65 35.08 6.31
N GLY A 10 61.16 34.32 5.32
CA GLY A 10 60.29 33.17 5.57
C GLY A 10 58.86 33.26 5.04
N ILE A 11 58.66 33.67 3.79
CA ILE A 11 57.53 33.12 3.02
C ILE A 11 58.02 31.76 2.52
N GLY A 12 57.74 30.71 3.30
CA GLY A 12 57.88 29.35 2.81
C GLY A 12 57.14 29.25 1.49
N ALA A 13 57.82 28.75 0.46
CA ALA A 13 57.21 28.48 -0.84
C ALA A 13 55.86 27.78 -0.60
N PRO A 14 54.77 28.14 -1.32
CA PRO A 14 53.52 27.41 -1.20
C PRO A 14 53.84 25.94 -1.50
N GLY A 15 53.75 25.10 -0.47
CA GLY A 15 54.05 23.68 -0.60
C GLY A 15 53.23 23.13 -1.75
N ASN A 16 53.90 22.42 -2.67
CA ASN A 16 53.23 21.81 -3.81
C ASN A 16 52.08 20.92 -3.28
N LYS A 17 50.84 21.23 -3.67
CA LYS A 17 49.62 20.53 -3.27
C LYS A 17 49.16 19.61 -4.40
N PRO A 18 49.70 18.37 -4.48
CA PRO A 18 49.44 17.47 -5.61
C PRO A 18 47.95 17.16 -5.80
N GLU A 19 47.16 17.18 -4.71
CA GLU A 19 45.72 16.92 -4.72
C GLU A 19 44.91 17.92 -5.57
N LEU A 20 45.46 19.11 -5.86
CA LEU A 20 44.80 20.12 -6.68
C LEU A 20 44.95 19.86 -8.19
N TYR A 21 45.83 18.94 -8.58
CA TYR A 21 46.10 18.60 -9.99
C TYR A 21 45.36 17.33 -10.44
N GLU A 22 44.58 16.70 -9.56
CA GLU A 22 43.81 15.50 -9.86
C GLU A 22 42.29 15.74 -9.71
N GLU A 23 41.50 15.20 -10.64
CA GLU A 23 40.04 15.26 -10.55
C GLU A 23 39.52 14.31 -9.46
N VAL A 24 38.70 14.84 -8.55
CA VAL A 24 38.07 14.05 -7.49
C VAL A 24 36.88 13.27 -8.05
N LYS A 25 36.91 11.95 -7.86
CA LYS A 25 35.80 11.05 -8.22
C LYS A 25 34.90 10.78 -7.03
N LEU A 26 33.58 10.72 -7.29
CA LEU A 26 32.58 10.43 -6.27
C LEU A 26 32.71 9.00 -5.70
N TYR A 27 33.07 8.03 -6.54
CA TYR A 27 33.28 6.64 -6.17
C TYR A 27 34.59 6.09 -6.76
N LYS A 28 35.15 5.08 -6.11
CA LYS A 28 36.39 4.39 -6.53
C LYS A 28 36.17 2.91 -6.84
N ASN A 29 35.01 2.35 -6.49
CA ASN A 29 34.67 0.94 -6.70
C ASN A 29 33.18 0.73 -7.01
N ALA A 30 32.82 -0.49 -7.44
CA ALA A 30 31.45 -0.83 -7.85
C ALA A 30 30.43 -0.68 -6.71
N ARG A 31 30.83 -1.00 -5.46
CA ARG A 31 29.96 -0.90 -4.28
C ARG A 31 29.63 0.55 -3.94
N GLU A 32 30.61 1.44 -3.98
CA GLU A 32 30.39 2.88 -3.78
C GLU A 32 29.51 3.46 -4.89
N ARG A 33 29.71 3.05 -6.14
CA ARG A 33 28.87 3.49 -7.26
C ARG A 33 27.40 3.14 -7.01
N GLU A 34 27.12 1.87 -6.66
CA GLU A 34 25.78 1.41 -6.32
C GLU A 34 25.17 2.18 -5.13
N LYS A 35 25.97 2.44 -4.09
CA LYS A 35 25.55 3.24 -2.94
C LYS A 35 25.09 4.64 -3.38
N TYR A 36 25.89 5.33 -4.20
CA TYR A 36 25.55 6.67 -4.66
C TYR A 36 24.37 6.68 -5.65
N ASP A 37 24.21 5.63 -6.45
CA ASP A 37 23.06 5.48 -7.36
C ASP A 37 21.74 5.40 -6.57
N ASN A 38 21.71 4.54 -5.53
CA ASN A 38 20.57 4.43 -4.63
C ASN A 38 20.30 5.73 -3.86
N MET A 39 21.36 6.43 -3.42
CA MET A 39 21.21 7.75 -2.78
C MET A 39 20.68 8.82 -3.75
N ALA A 40 21.12 8.79 -5.01
CA ALA A 40 20.63 9.70 -6.04
C ALA A 40 19.15 9.48 -6.32
N GLU A 41 18.70 8.21 -6.39
CA GLU A 41 17.29 7.88 -6.59
C GLU A 41 16.42 8.37 -5.41
N LEU A 42 16.84 8.11 -4.16
CA LEU A 42 16.12 8.64 -2.99
C LEU A 42 16.04 10.18 -3.02
N PHE A 43 17.14 10.85 -3.33
CA PHE A 43 17.18 12.31 -3.44
C PHE A 43 16.20 12.81 -4.52
N ALA A 44 16.20 12.16 -5.69
CA ALA A 44 15.33 12.50 -6.81
C ALA A 44 13.84 12.31 -6.46
N VAL A 45 13.48 11.19 -5.82
CA VAL A 45 12.09 10.91 -5.41
C VAL A 45 11.59 11.97 -4.43
N VAL A 46 12.37 12.30 -3.40
CA VAL A 46 11.99 13.32 -2.41
C VAL A 46 11.86 14.70 -3.05
N LYS A 47 12.79 15.08 -3.94
CA LYS A 47 12.74 16.37 -4.64
C LYS A 47 11.55 16.45 -5.60
N THR A 48 11.21 15.34 -6.25
CA THR A 48 10.06 15.23 -7.15
C THR A 48 8.75 15.35 -6.38
N MET A 49 8.65 14.70 -5.21
CA MET A 49 7.50 14.85 -4.32
C MET A 49 7.33 16.31 -3.87
N GLN A 50 8.42 16.99 -3.50
CA GLN A 50 8.38 18.41 -3.15
C GLN A 50 7.88 19.29 -4.30
N ALA A 51 8.28 18.98 -5.54
CA ALA A 51 7.82 19.71 -6.71
C ALA A 51 6.33 19.44 -7.00
N LEU A 52 5.88 18.19 -6.85
CA LEU A 52 4.48 17.81 -7.00
C LEU A 52 3.58 18.54 -5.98
N GLU A 53 3.99 18.58 -4.70
CA GLU A 53 3.27 19.32 -3.66
C GLU A 53 3.12 20.80 -4.02
N LYS A 54 4.21 21.43 -4.50
CA LYS A 54 4.17 22.84 -4.95
C LYS A 54 3.25 23.03 -6.16
N ALA A 55 3.25 22.10 -7.10
CA ALA A 55 2.40 22.17 -8.28
C ALA A 55 0.92 22.06 -7.90
N TYR A 56 0.59 21.19 -6.93
CA TYR A 56 -0.76 21.07 -6.40
C TYR A 56 -1.22 22.33 -5.65
N ILE A 57 -0.38 22.92 -4.80
CA ILE A 57 -0.67 24.21 -4.12
C ILE A 57 -0.93 25.35 -5.11
N LYS A 58 -0.30 25.30 -6.29
CA LYS A 58 -0.46 26.28 -7.36
C LYS A 58 -1.60 25.95 -8.32
N ASP A 59 -2.45 24.98 -8.01
CA ASP A 59 -3.56 24.51 -8.85
C ASP A 59 -3.13 24.11 -10.28
N CYS A 60 -1.89 23.65 -10.44
CA CYS A 60 -1.35 23.25 -11.74
C CYS A 60 -1.67 21.78 -12.08
N VAL A 61 -2.22 21.01 -11.14
CA VAL A 61 -2.48 19.58 -11.26
C VAL A 61 -3.85 19.28 -10.64
N SER A 62 -4.67 18.47 -11.32
CA SER A 62 -5.99 18.11 -10.78
C SER A 62 -5.87 17.23 -9.52
N PRO A 63 -6.88 17.23 -8.62
CA PRO A 63 -6.86 16.38 -7.42
C PRO A 63 -6.68 14.89 -7.71
N SER A 64 -7.27 14.39 -8.79
CA SER A 64 -7.18 12.97 -9.18
C SER A 64 -5.75 12.59 -9.60
N GLU A 65 -5.14 13.38 -10.49
CA GLU A 65 -3.78 13.16 -10.98
C GLU A 65 -2.75 13.29 -9.85
N TYR A 66 -2.89 14.33 -9.02
CA TYR A 66 -2.06 14.55 -7.85
C TYR A 66 -2.12 13.34 -6.92
N THR A 67 -3.32 12.88 -6.56
CA THR A 67 -3.51 11.76 -5.61
C THR A 67 -2.83 10.49 -6.12
N ALA A 68 -3.02 10.18 -7.41
CA ALA A 68 -2.41 9.01 -8.04
C ALA A 68 -0.88 9.12 -8.10
N ALA A 69 -0.35 10.29 -8.48
CA ALA A 69 1.09 10.53 -8.57
C ALA A 69 1.78 10.51 -7.20
N CYS A 70 1.20 11.20 -6.21
CA CYS A 70 1.72 11.25 -4.85
C CYS A 70 1.72 9.86 -4.19
N SER A 71 0.66 9.07 -4.38
CA SER A 71 0.60 7.69 -3.88
C SER A 71 1.71 6.81 -4.47
N ARG A 72 2.00 6.94 -5.78
CA ARG A 72 3.13 6.21 -6.41
C ARG A 72 4.48 6.67 -5.86
N LEU A 73 4.69 7.98 -5.72
CA LEU A 73 5.93 8.53 -5.17
C LEU A 73 6.18 8.10 -3.71
N LEU A 74 5.14 7.98 -2.89
CA LEU A 74 5.26 7.47 -1.51
C LEU A 74 5.70 6.00 -1.48
N VAL A 75 5.17 5.17 -2.38
CA VAL A 75 5.62 3.76 -2.51
C VAL A 75 7.06 3.68 -2.99
N GLN A 76 7.43 4.47 -4.01
CA GLN A 76 8.80 4.56 -4.52
C GLN A 76 9.77 5.06 -3.44
N TYR A 77 9.37 6.08 -2.68
CA TYR A 77 10.13 6.60 -1.55
C TYR A 77 10.43 5.50 -0.53
N LYS A 78 9.45 4.69 -0.13
CA LYS A 78 9.66 3.60 0.82
C LYS A 78 10.67 2.57 0.31
N ALA A 79 10.63 2.25 -0.98
CA ALA A 79 11.59 1.35 -1.59
C ALA A 79 13.01 1.96 -1.66
N ALA A 80 13.12 3.19 -2.16
CA ALA A 80 14.39 3.91 -2.28
C ALA A 80 15.04 4.15 -0.90
N PHE A 81 14.25 4.56 0.09
CA PHE A 81 14.76 4.76 1.45
C PHE A 81 15.26 3.45 2.07
N ARG A 82 14.54 2.33 1.85
CA ARG A 82 15.00 1.01 2.33
C ARG A 82 16.33 0.58 1.72
N GLN A 83 16.61 0.95 0.46
CA GLN A 83 17.90 0.65 -0.19
C GLN A 83 19.05 1.51 0.36
N VAL A 84 18.76 2.73 0.79
CA VAL A 84 19.75 3.67 1.34
C VAL A 84 19.96 3.50 2.85
N GLN A 85 18.95 2.99 3.56
CA GLN A 85 18.98 2.83 5.01
C GLN A 85 20.10 1.86 5.42
N GLY A 86 20.93 2.30 6.36
CA GLY A 86 22.07 1.53 6.82
C GLY A 86 22.79 2.22 7.98
N SER A 87 24.04 1.84 8.24
CA SER A 87 24.82 2.39 9.36
C SER A 87 25.12 3.89 9.23
N GLU A 88 25.20 4.43 8.01
CA GLU A 88 25.50 5.85 7.77
C GLU A 88 24.25 6.74 7.65
N ILE A 89 23.08 6.16 7.40
CA ILE A 89 21.82 6.87 7.19
C ILE A 89 20.73 6.06 7.88
N SER A 90 20.35 6.49 9.09
CA SER A 90 19.36 5.79 9.90
C SER A 90 17.93 6.30 9.64
N SER A 91 17.80 7.59 9.33
CA SER A 91 16.53 8.27 9.09
C SER A 91 16.56 9.16 7.85
N ILE A 92 15.38 9.50 7.34
CA ILE A 92 15.24 10.44 6.23
C ILE A 92 15.69 11.85 6.62
N ASP A 93 15.48 12.28 7.87
CA ASP A 93 15.95 13.57 8.38
C ASP A 93 17.48 13.67 8.35
N GLU A 94 18.18 12.58 8.67
CA GLU A 94 19.64 12.51 8.60
C GLU A 94 20.12 12.63 7.16
N PHE A 95 19.49 11.91 6.24
CA PHE A 95 19.76 12.01 4.81
C PHE A 95 19.56 13.44 4.29
N CYS A 96 18.43 14.06 4.62
CA CYS A 96 18.12 15.43 4.23
C CYS A 96 19.13 16.44 4.80
N ARG A 97 19.55 16.28 6.06
CA ARG A 97 20.57 17.13 6.67
C ARG A 97 21.93 16.96 6.00
N LYS A 98 22.35 15.73 5.73
CA LYS A 98 23.65 15.40 5.11
C LYS A 98 23.78 16.00 3.72
N PHE A 99 22.74 15.89 2.90
CA PHE A 99 22.75 16.37 1.51
C PHE A 99 22.08 17.74 1.32
N ARG A 100 21.77 18.45 2.42
CA ARG A 100 21.12 19.77 2.40
C ARG A 100 19.82 19.80 1.58
N LEU A 101 19.04 18.72 1.67
CA LEU A 101 17.78 18.55 0.96
C LEU A 101 16.62 19.17 1.76
N ASP A 102 16.37 20.46 1.51
CA ASP A 102 15.26 21.19 2.14
C ASP A 102 13.95 21.00 1.36
N CYS A 103 13.09 20.11 1.86
CA CYS A 103 11.84 19.68 1.22
C CYS A 103 10.70 19.52 2.27
N PRO A 104 10.25 20.60 2.92
CA PRO A 104 9.32 20.51 4.05
C PRO A 104 7.95 19.94 3.68
N LEU A 105 7.48 20.13 2.44
CA LEU A 105 6.18 19.60 1.99
C LEU A 105 6.25 18.08 1.78
N ALA A 106 7.33 17.62 1.14
CA ALA A 106 7.59 16.20 0.97
C ALA A 106 7.73 15.48 2.32
N MET A 107 8.41 16.11 3.29
CA MET A 107 8.56 15.54 4.63
C MET A 107 7.21 15.34 5.32
N GLU A 108 6.27 16.28 5.20
CA GLU A 108 4.94 16.13 5.79
C GLU A 108 4.14 14.99 5.14
N ARG A 109 4.24 14.82 3.81
CA ARG A 109 3.62 13.69 3.11
C ARG A 109 4.22 12.35 3.49
N ILE A 110 5.54 12.28 3.63
CA ILE A 110 6.27 11.09 4.08
C ILE A 110 5.85 10.73 5.51
N LYS A 111 5.74 11.73 6.40
CA LYS A 111 5.34 11.54 7.79
C LYS A 111 3.90 11.03 7.92
N GLU A 112 3.00 11.51 7.07
CA GLU A 112 1.60 11.03 7.06
C GLU A 112 1.38 9.75 6.24
N ASP A 113 2.35 9.36 5.39
CA ASP A 113 2.28 8.26 4.41
C ASP A 113 1.02 8.29 3.51
N ARG A 114 0.55 9.49 3.15
CA ARG A 114 -0.60 9.69 2.25
C ARG A 114 -0.61 11.06 1.55
N PRO A 115 -1.27 11.18 0.39
CA PRO A 115 -1.53 12.46 -0.27
C PRO A 115 -2.40 13.41 0.59
N ILE A 116 -2.25 14.73 0.42
CA ILE A 116 -3.00 15.73 1.20
C ILE A 116 -4.52 15.69 0.97
N THR A 117 -4.95 15.18 -0.19
CA THR A 117 -6.36 14.99 -0.57
C THR A 117 -7.03 13.88 0.21
N ILE A 118 -6.26 12.90 0.69
CA ILE A 118 -6.76 11.80 1.51
C ILE A 118 -6.72 12.25 2.95
N LYS A 119 -7.88 12.67 3.46
CA LYS A 119 -8.04 12.92 4.89
C LYS A 119 -8.03 11.59 5.62
N ASP A 120 -7.26 11.51 6.69
CA ASP A 120 -7.41 10.45 7.68
C ASP A 120 -8.83 10.50 8.25
N ASP A 121 -9.33 9.37 8.73
CA ASP A 121 -10.52 9.34 9.59
C ASP A 121 -10.29 10.14 10.89
N LYS A 122 -9.12 10.73 11.13
CA LYS A 122 -8.86 11.65 12.27
C LYS A 122 -9.80 12.85 12.30
N GLY A 123 -10.23 13.37 11.14
CA GLY A 123 -11.28 14.40 11.10
C GLY A 123 -12.70 13.85 11.35
N ASN A 124 -12.84 12.54 11.22
CA ASN A 124 -14.07 11.77 11.35
C ASN A 124 -14.03 10.85 12.59
N LEU A 125 -13.07 11.02 13.50
CA LEU A 125 -12.87 10.12 14.63
C LEU A 125 -14.11 10.14 15.51
N ASN A 126 -14.65 11.33 15.75
CA ASN A 126 -15.88 11.51 16.50
C ASN A 126 -17.07 10.81 15.84
N ARG A 127 -17.14 10.79 14.50
CA ARG A 127 -18.17 10.05 13.77
C ARG A 127 -17.92 8.55 13.84
N CYS A 128 -16.68 8.09 13.66
CA CYS A 128 -16.33 6.67 13.75
C CYS A 128 -16.61 6.14 15.17
N ILE A 129 -16.33 6.94 16.21
CA ILE A 129 -16.73 6.66 17.60
C ILE A 129 -18.25 6.62 17.70
N ALA A 130 -18.96 7.61 17.17
CA ALA A 130 -20.43 7.65 17.20
C ALA A 130 -21.06 6.44 16.50
N ASP A 131 -20.55 6.04 15.33
CA ASP A 131 -21.01 4.89 14.57
C ASP A 131 -20.76 3.60 15.35
N VAL A 132 -19.56 3.40 15.91
CA VAL A 132 -19.25 2.23 16.76
C VAL A 132 -20.14 2.17 18.00
N VAL A 133 -20.30 3.30 18.71
CA VAL A 133 -21.16 3.39 19.90
C VAL A 133 -22.62 3.11 19.55
N SER A 134 -23.10 3.69 18.45
CA SER A 134 -24.46 3.47 17.95
C SER A 134 -24.69 2.00 17.62
N LEU A 135 -23.77 1.35 16.91
CA LEU A 135 -23.87 -0.06 16.56
C LEU A 135 -23.84 -0.98 17.80
N PHE A 136 -23.03 -0.65 18.81
CA PHE A 136 -23.06 -1.36 20.10
C PHE A 136 -24.42 -1.25 20.79
N ILE A 137 -24.99 -0.03 20.84
CA ILE A 137 -26.32 0.20 21.42
C ILE A 137 -27.37 -0.59 20.64
N THR A 138 -27.36 -0.51 19.31
CA THR A 138 -28.31 -1.23 18.44
C THR A 138 -28.26 -2.74 18.68
N VAL A 139 -27.06 -3.35 18.65
CA VAL A 139 -26.90 -4.80 18.88
C VAL A 139 -27.37 -5.17 20.29
N MET A 140 -27.00 -4.38 21.30
CA MET A 140 -27.42 -4.61 22.69
C MET A 140 -28.94 -4.51 22.86
N ASP A 141 -29.58 -3.51 22.26
CA ASP A 141 -31.02 -3.27 22.37
C ASP A 141 -31.82 -4.36 21.64
N LYS A 142 -31.35 -4.81 20.47
CA LYS A 142 -31.94 -5.98 19.78
C LYS A 142 -31.96 -7.21 20.70
N LEU A 143 -30.85 -7.49 21.39
CA LEU A 143 -30.77 -8.62 22.33
C LEU A 143 -31.69 -8.43 23.56
N ARG A 144 -31.80 -7.22 24.09
CA ARG A 144 -32.69 -6.89 25.22
C ARG A 144 -34.18 -7.01 24.86
N LEU A 145 -34.54 -6.73 23.61
CA LEU A 145 -35.88 -6.91 23.07
C LEU A 145 -36.19 -8.36 22.68
N GLU A 146 -35.31 -9.31 23.02
CA GLU A 146 -35.41 -10.73 22.68
C GLU A 146 -35.48 -11.02 21.17
N ILE A 147 -34.93 -10.13 20.34
CA ILE A 147 -34.72 -10.40 18.93
C ILE A 147 -33.57 -11.42 18.83
N ARG A 148 -33.91 -12.67 18.49
CA ARG A 148 -32.98 -13.81 18.42
C ARG A 148 -32.79 -14.33 16.99
N ALA A 149 -33.50 -13.73 16.02
CA ALA A 149 -33.38 -14.08 14.61
C ALA A 149 -31.96 -13.72 14.12
N MET A 150 -31.28 -14.68 13.50
CA MET A 150 -29.88 -14.52 13.12
C MET A 150 -29.72 -13.41 12.06
N ASP A 151 -30.56 -13.44 11.04
CA ASP A 151 -30.65 -12.47 9.95
C ASP A 151 -30.88 -11.03 10.42
N GLU A 152 -31.43 -10.84 11.63
CA GLU A 152 -31.63 -9.52 12.24
C GLU A 152 -30.42 -9.03 13.05
N ILE A 153 -29.59 -9.93 13.60
CA ILE A 153 -28.43 -9.58 14.46
C ILE A 153 -27.13 -9.53 13.66
N GLN A 154 -26.98 -10.45 12.71
CA GLN A 154 -25.77 -10.64 11.92
C GLN A 154 -25.36 -9.34 11.20
N PRO A 155 -26.23 -8.63 10.44
CA PRO A 155 -25.81 -7.45 9.68
C PRO A 155 -25.16 -6.37 10.55
N ASP A 156 -25.78 -6.03 11.69
CA ASP A 156 -25.26 -5.01 12.60
C ASP A 156 -23.93 -5.43 13.24
N LEU A 157 -23.78 -6.71 13.59
CA LEU A 157 -22.53 -7.21 14.17
C LEU A 157 -21.39 -7.24 13.15
N ARG A 158 -21.68 -7.53 11.88
CA ARG A 158 -20.72 -7.40 10.78
C ARG A 158 -20.27 -5.95 10.64
N GLU A 159 -21.22 -5.03 10.58
CA GLU A 159 -20.96 -3.61 10.42
C GLU A 159 -20.17 -3.04 11.61
N LEU A 160 -20.47 -3.49 12.83
CA LEU A 160 -19.72 -3.16 14.03
C LEU A 160 -18.26 -3.62 13.93
N MET A 161 -18.04 -4.89 13.56
CA MET A 161 -16.71 -5.45 13.38
C MET A 161 -15.91 -4.67 12.32
N GLU A 162 -16.49 -4.43 11.13
CA GLU A 162 -15.82 -3.72 10.04
C GLU A 162 -15.48 -2.27 10.44
N THR A 163 -16.40 -1.58 11.11
CA THR A 163 -16.19 -0.21 11.60
C THR A 163 -15.10 -0.14 12.66
N MET A 164 -15.04 -1.12 13.58
CA MET A 164 -13.97 -1.21 14.58
C MET A 164 -12.59 -1.50 13.96
N HIS A 165 -12.52 -2.26 12.87
CA HIS A 165 -11.27 -2.51 12.15
C HIS A 165 -10.78 -1.28 11.38
N ARG A 166 -11.70 -0.43 10.91
CA ARG A 166 -11.38 0.84 10.23
C ARG A 166 -10.80 1.90 11.19
N MET A 167 -11.07 1.81 12.49
CA MET A 167 -10.61 2.79 13.48
C MET A 167 -9.11 2.65 13.77
N SER A 168 -8.27 3.46 13.10
CA SER A 168 -6.80 3.45 13.25
C SER A 168 -6.30 3.88 14.63
N HIS A 169 -7.13 4.57 15.41
CA HIS A 169 -6.79 5.05 16.76
C HIS A 169 -7.00 4.00 17.87
N LEU A 170 -7.65 2.87 17.55
CA LEU A 170 -7.71 1.75 18.47
C LEU A 170 -6.38 0.98 18.44
N PRO A 171 -5.79 0.66 19.60
CA PRO A 171 -4.61 -0.18 19.68
C PRO A 171 -4.78 -1.46 18.85
N PRO A 172 -3.73 -1.93 18.15
CA PRO A 172 -3.80 -3.15 17.34
C PRO A 172 -4.12 -4.39 18.17
N ASP A 173 -3.79 -4.37 19.46
CA ASP A 173 -4.00 -5.40 20.48
C ASP A 173 -5.27 -5.19 21.32
N PHE A 174 -6.16 -4.28 20.91
CA PHE A 174 -7.42 -4.03 21.64
C PHE A 174 -8.30 -5.29 21.70
N GLU A 175 -8.49 -5.82 22.91
CA GLU A 175 -9.23 -7.05 23.20
C GLU A 175 -10.63 -7.06 22.56
N GLY A 176 -11.34 -5.93 22.62
CA GLY A 176 -12.71 -5.82 22.11
C GLY A 176 -12.83 -6.17 20.61
N ARG A 177 -11.78 -6.00 19.80
CA ARG A 177 -11.78 -6.46 18.40
C ARG A 177 -11.84 -7.97 18.28
N GLN A 178 -11.07 -8.68 19.11
CA GLN A 178 -11.10 -10.14 19.14
C GLN A 178 -12.45 -10.65 19.64
N THR A 179 -12.99 -10.04 20.70
CA THR A 179 -14.28 -10.44 21.26
C THR A 179 -15.43 -10.28 20.26
N VAL A 180 -15.52 -9.13 19.58
CA VAL A 180 -16.55 -8.89 18.55
C VAL A 180 -16.40 -9.83 17.36
N SER A 181 -15.15 -10.09 16.94
CA SER A 181 -14.87 -11.06 15.87
C SER A 181 -15.26 -12.48 16.28
N GLN A 182 -15.04 -12.86 17.55
CA GLN A 182 -15.45 -14.15 18.07
C GLN A 182 -16.98 -14.29 18.10
N TRP A 183 -17.71 -13.25 18.51
CA TRP A 183 -19.18 -13.25 18.49
C TRP A 183 -19.70 -13.47 17.06
N TRP A 184 -19.14 -12.73 16.10
CA TRP A 184 -19.46 -12.87 14.69
C TRP A 184 -19.24 -14.29 14.17
N VAL A 185 -18.14 -14.93 14.53
CA VAL A 185 -17.80 -16.31 14.11
C VAL A 185 -18.63 -17.38 14.85
N SER A 186 -19.07 -17.09 16.08
CA SER A 186 -19.78 -18.06 16.93
C SER A 186 -21.29 -18.07 16.69
N LEU A 187 -21.86 -16.96 16.25
CA LEU A 187 -23.29 -16.81 15.96
C LEU A 187 -23.83 -17.75 14.83
N PRO A 188 -23.09 -18.07 13.75
CA PRO A 188 -23.57 -18.96 12.68
C PRO A 188 -23.85 -20.41 13.10
N ALA A 189 -23.41 -20.86 14.30
CA ALA A 189 -23.29 -22.29 14.60
C ALA A 189 -24.43 -22.90 15.43
N ARG A 190 -25.43 -22.12 15.91
CA ARG A 190 -26.50 -22.67 16.75
C ARG A 190 -27.86 -22.65 16.07
N GLN A 191 -27.99 -23.39 14.97
CA GLN A 191 -29.29 -23.97 14.64
C GLN A 191 -29.59 -25.04 15.71
N SER A 192 -30.40 -24.67 16.70
CA SER A 192 -30.94 -25.65 17.64
C SER A 192 -32.04 -26.45 16.91
N PRO A 193 -32.04 -27.80 16.98
CA PRO A 193 -33.11 -28.61 16.41
C PRO A 193 -34.31 -28.53 17.34
N HIS A 194 -35.24 -27.61 17.10
CA HIS A 194 -36.54 -27.64 17.77
C HIS A 194 -37.64 -27.16 16.82
N SER A 195 -38.10 -28.09 16.00
CA SER A 195 -39.45 -28.10 15.45
C SER A 195 -39.79 -29.53 15.01
N ALA A 196 -40.00 -30.42 15.98
CA ALA A 196 -40.79 -31.62 15.72
C ALA A 196 -42.27 -31.21 15.86
N PRO A 197 -43.12 -31.38 14.83
CA PRO A 197 -44.54 -31.10 14.98
C PRO A 197 -45.17 -32.17 15.86
N GLU A 198 -45.82 -31.71 16.92
CA GLU A 198 -46.65 -32.49 17.83
C GLU A 198 -47.91 -32.96 17.08
N THR A 199 -48.02 -34.26 16.77
CA THR A 199 -49.24 -34.86 16.24
C THR A 199 -49.88 -35.75 17.30
N LEU A 200 -51.04 -35.33 17.82
CA LEU A 200 -51.95 -36.10 18.67
C LEU A 200 -52.45 -37.39 17.97
N PRO A 201 -52.83 -38.45 18.72
CA PRO A 201 -53.13 -39.76 18.15
C PRO A 201 -54.61 -39.90 17.78
N ALA A 202 -54.89 -40.36 16.55
CA ALA A 202 -56.22 -40.79 16.13
C ALA A 202 -56.28 -42.33 16.00
N ARG A 203 -57.01 -42.91 16.95
CA ARG A 203 -57.91 -44.09 16.96
C ARG A 203 -57.90 -45.11 15.79
N GLN A 204 -58.06 -46.39 16.19
CA GLN A 204 -57.90 -47.68 15.49
C GLN A 204 -58.90 -48.03 14.35
N SER A 205 -58.37 -48.64 13.27
CA SER A 205 -58.69 -49.88 12.46
C SER A 205 -60.15 -50.32 12.11
N PRO A 206 -60.43 -51.33 11.22
CA PRO A 206 -59.59 -52.26 10.40
C PRO A 206 -60.09 -52.59 8.94
N HIS A 207 -59.45 -53.59 8.27
CA HIS A 207 -59.86 -54.44 7.12
C HIS A 207 -59.48 -53.97 5.68
N SER A 208 -58.88 -54.74 4.75
CA SER A 208 -58.60 -56.18 4.56
C SER A 208 -57.41 -56.40 3.56
N ALA A 209 -56.74 -57.56 3.63
CA ALA A 209 -55.70 -58.04 2.68
C ALA A 209 -56.32 -58.92 1.55
N PRO A 210 -55.59 -59.64 0.66
CA PRO A 210 -54.15 -59.63 0.26
C PRO A 210 -53.94 -59.65 -1.30
N GLU A 211 -52.69 -59.74 -1.80
CA GLU A 211 -52.20 -60.80 -2.74
C GLU A 211 -50.96 -60.45 -3.60
N ALA A 212 -50.00 -61.41 -3.60
CA ALA A 212 -48.98 -61.83 -4.59
C ALA A 212 -47.77 -60.96 -5.05
N LEU A 213 -46.57 -61.54 -4.82
CA LEU A 213 -45.28 -61.42 -5.54
C LEU A 213 -45.29 -62.31 -6.83
N PRO A 214 -44.25 -62.42 -7.73
CA PRO A 214 -42.82 -62.05 -7.59
C PRO A 214 -42.05 -61.50 -8.85
N ALA A 215 -40.85 -60.99 -8.57
CA ALA A 215 -39.55 -61.07 -9.29
C ALA A 215 -39.43 -61.16 -10.83
N ARG A 216 -38.59 -60.29 -11.41
CA ARG A 216 -37.63 -60.70 -12.46
C ARG A 216 -36.34 -59.86 -12.50
N ARG A 217 -35.25 -60.56 -12.77
CA ARG A 217 -33.82 -60.19 -12.80
C ARG A 217 -33.42 -59.41 -14.07
N SER A 218 -32.21 -58.83 -13.98
CA SER A 218 -31.10 -58.82 -14.98
C SER A 218 -30.78 -57.52 -15.77
N PRO A 219 -29.54 -57.34 -16.26
CA PRO A 219 -28.71 -56.17 -15.90
C PRO A 219 -27.91 -55.48 -17.06
N ARG A 220 -27.10 -54.48 -16.67
CA ARG A 220 -25.76 -54.04 -17.19
C ARG A 220 -25.55 -53.65 -18.66
N SER A 221 -25.03 -52.43 -18.85
CA SER A 221 -23.85 -52.06 -19.69
C SER A 221 -23.54 -50.57 -19.39
N GLY A 222 -22.36 -50.04 -19.09
CA GLY A 222 -20.98 -50.44 -19.38
C GLY A 222 -20.35 -49.44 -20.36
N ALA A 223 -19.67 -48.38 -19.89
CA ALA A 223 -18.74 -47.59 -20.71
C ALA A 223 -17.75 -46.78 -19.83
N PRO A 224 -16.51 -46.49 -20.32
CA PRO A 224 -15.31 -46.55 -19.51
C PRO A 224 -14.60 -45.20 -19.25
N ALA A 225 -13.70 -45.25 -18.27
CA ALA A 225 -12.79 -44.18 -17.87
C ALA A 225 -11.64 -43.98 -18.86
N VAL A 226 -11.21 -42.73 -19.04
CA VAL A 226 -10.03 -42.32 -19.81
C VAL A 226 -8.88 -41.95 -18.84
N PRO A 227 -7.62 -42.34 -19.09
CA PRO A 227 -6.54 -42.21 -18.11
C PRO A 227 -5.71 -40.93 -18.26
N LEU A 228 -5.21 -40.46 -17.12
CA LEU A 228 -4.19 -39.42 -16.96
C LEU A 228 -2.82 -39.88 -17.47
N ARG A 229 -2.10 -39.00 -18.18
CA ARG A 229 -0.69 -39.18 -18.58
C ARG A 229 0.16 -38.04 -18.02
N PRO A 230 1.34 -38.30 -17.42
CA PRO A 230 2.29 -37.27 -17.01
C PRO A 230 3.44 -37.17 -18.03
N SER A 231 3.99 -35.96 -18.29
CA SER A 231 5.35 -35.76 -18.83
C SER A 231 5.81 -34.30 -18.71
N GLN A 232 7.12 -34.14 -18.63
CA GLN A 232 7.94 -33.07 -18.04
C GLN A 232 8.36 -31.94 -19.04
N PRO A 233 9.29 -31.01 -18.73
CA PRO A 233 9.20 -29.58 -19.06
C PRO A 233 9.80 -29.20 -20.44
N GLY A 234 9.24 -28.16 -21.05
CA GLY A 234 9.74 -27.57 -22.30
C GLY A 234 9.80 -26.05 -22.19
N GLY A 235 10.97 -25.49 -22.51
CA GLY A 235 11.31 -24.07 -22.38
C GLY A 235 10.49 -23.12 -23.26
N ALA A 236 10.34 -21.89 -22.77
CA ALA A 236 9.82 -20.78 -23.53
C ALA A 236 10.93 -20.14 -24.40
N PRO A 237 10.64 -19.74 -25.65
CA PRO A 237 11.61 -19.15 -26.55
C PRO A 237 11.89 -17.67 -26.23
N ALA A 238 13.13 -17.28 -26.48
CA ALA A 238 13.65 -15.93 -26.34
C ALA A 238 12.97 -14.92 -27.29
N VAL A 239 12.65 -13.74 -26.76
CA VAL A 239 12.19 -12.56 -27.51
C VAL A 239 13.41 -11.91 -28.18
N PRO A 240 13.43 -11.67 -29.51
CA PRO A 240 14.53 -10.96 -30.14
C PRO A 240 14.48 -9.46 -29.82
N LEU A 241 15.54 -8.96 -29.19
CA LEU A 241 15.87 -7.54 -29.07
C LEU A 241 16.10 -6.95 -30.46
N ARG A 242 15.29 -5.95 -30.84
CA ARG A 242 15.49 -5.16 -32.06
C ARG A 242 16.45 -3.99 -31.76
N PRO A 243 17.53 -3.80 -32.51
CA PRO A 243 18.48 -2.71 -32.28
C PRO A 243 17.92 -1.35 -32.75
N SER A 244 18.14 -0.35 -31.90
CA SER A 244 17.89 1.07 -32.14
C SER A 244 18.73 1.59 -33.31
N GLN A 245 18.12 2.35 -34.23
CA GLN A 245 18.85 3.27 -35.11
C GLN A 245 18.61 4.72 -34.67
N PRO A 246 19.64 5.60 -34.76
CA PRO A 246 19.55 6.99 -34.35
C PRO A 246 19.03 7.86 -35.50
N GLY A 247 17.99 8.65 -35.25
CA GLY A 247 17.40 9.51 -36.27
C GLY A 247 17.02 10.88 -35.70
N GLY A 248 17.83 11.89 -36.03
CA GLY A 248 17.39 13.26 -36.31
C GLY A 248 16.99 14.14 -35.12
N ALA A 249 17.92 14.99 -34.68
CA ALA A 249 17.59 16.23 -33.99
C ALA A 249 16.88 17.21 -34.95
N PRO A 250 15.81 17.90 -34.53
CA PRO A 250 15.44 19.17 -35.13
C PRO A 250 16.08 20.33 -34.34
N ALA A 251 16.51 21.29 -35.14
CA ALA A 251 17.34 22.43 -34.80
C ALA A 251 16.70 23.43 -33.82
N ALA A 252 17.58 24.14 -33.13
CA ALA A 252 17.30 25.34 -32.37
C ALA A 252 16.53 26.37 -33.21
N ALA A 253 15.48 26.94 -32.61
CA ALA A 253 14.84 28.16 -33.07
C ALA A 253 14.86 29.17 -31.92
N ASP A 254 15.85 30.06 -31.98
CA ASP A 254 15.79 31.40 -31.41
C ASP A 254 16.24 32.31 -32.57
N PRO A 255 15.45 33.33 -32.93
CA PRO A 255 15.90 34.66 -32.57
C PRO A 255 14.79 35.65 -32.21
N GLU A 256 15.16 36.56 -31.30
CA GLU A 256 14.66 37.91 -31.13
C GLU A 256 14.12 38.58 -32.42
N ARG A 257 12.97 39.26 -32.29
CA ARG A 257 12.73 40.69 -32.64
C ARG A 257 11.24 40.97 -32.83
N HIS A 258 10.62 41.70 -31.90
CA HIS A 258 9.97 42.99 -32.19
C HIS A 258 9.35 43.59 -30.92
N VAL A 259 10.08 44.54 -30.33
CA VAL A 259 9.47 45.66 -29.61
C VAL A 259 8.98 46.62 -30.69
N GLY A 260 7.66 46.81 -30.76
CA GLY A 260 7.01 47.73 -31.69
C GLY A 260 5.97 48.56 -30.94
N VAL A 261 6.37 49.79 -30.65
CA VAL A 261 5.56 50.89 -30.14
C VAL A 261 4.34 51.14 -31.04
N ARG A 262 3.14 51.18 -30.46
CA ARG A 262 2.13 52.26 -30.62
C ARG A 262 0.93 52.02 -29.71
#